data_AF-A0A0A2IRB6-F1
#
_entry.id   AF-A0A0A2IRB6-F1
#
_cell.length_a   1.000
_cell.length_b   1.000
_cell.length_c   1.000
_cell.angle_alpha   90.00
_cell.angle_beta   90.00
_cell.angle_gamma   90.00
#
_symmetry.space_group_name_H-M   'P 1'
#
loop_
_entity.id
_entity.type
_entity.pdbx_description
1 polymer ?
#
loop_
_entity_poly.entity_id
_entity_poly.type
_entity_poly.pdbx_seq_one_letter_code
_entity_poly.pdbx_strand_id
1 'polypeptide(L)'
;MVRPRRAAAQKPQGHYAASTSPTKRRKTSSTASSARKKGKKRAEAQYEEDSMGLPVPTLAPPPAPATQPIPVIAPQPLDPTALALDLNTSYEGRIPQSTPRLPSRQPRWRQPATNPILFKEHTPKGWNDKEPDLHPDDLDAQIARCRERIDDNILTRVFEFKLQDLLKEKRRRDEMIALAPAGLSWAVVQRLESLQSTLEWLQSENDKYELVGNVTNIIAAYRSGQLRWNQGLVTYWSRGAQLCQPRPFRWAEFDIINAEHAGHTGFWVEGDQLQDSKWQNGCQPQKNVFVFNLI
;
A
#
# COMPACT_ATOMS: atom_id res chain seq x y z
N MET A 1 -52.25 -35.69 -12.44
CA MET A 1 -50.89 -36.16 -12.07
C MET A 1 -50.55 -35.57 -10.70
N VAL A 2 -50.55 -36.41 -9.68
CA VAL A 2 -50.48 -36.03 -8.26
C VAL A 2 -49.02 -36.06 -7.80
N ARG A 3 -48.46 -34.91 -7.41
CA ARG A 3 -47.08 -34.80 -6.88
C ARG A 3 -47.03 -35.23 -5.40
N PRO A 4 -46.10 -36.12 -5.00
CA PRO A 4 -45.98 -36.53 -3.61
C PRO A 4 -45.30 -35.46 -2.74
N ARG A 5 -45.86 -35.25 -1.54
CA ARG A 5 -45.36 -34.39 -0.45
C ARG A 5 -44.05 -34.93 0.11
N ARG A 6 -43.06 -34.06 0.27
CA ARG A 6 -41.76 -34.35 0.90
C ARG A 6 -41.91 -34.36 2.43
N ALA A 7 -41.48 -35.46 3.06
CA ALA A 7 -41.53 -35.64 4.51
C ALA A 7 -40.44 -34.81 5.23
N ALA A 8 -40.79 -34.28 6.41
CA ALA A 8 -39.91 -33.54 7.30
C ALA A 8 -39.04 -34.51 8.13
N ALA A 9 -37.75 -34.20 8.28
CA ALA A 9 -36.81 -34.96 9.09
C ALA A 9 -36.99 -34.68 10.59
N GLN A 10 -37.16 -35.74 11.37
CA GLN A 10 -37.19 -35.72 12.85
C GLN A 10 -35.78 -35.54 13.41
N LYS A 11 -35.65 -34.69 14.44
CA LYS A 11 -34.44 -34.55 15.28
C LYS A 11 -34.43 -35.63 16.37
N PRO A 12 -33.28 -36.22 16.71
CA PRO A 12 -33.19 -37.17 17.82
C PRO A 12 -33.25 -36.48 19.19
N GLN A 13 -33.87 -37.18 20.12
CA GLN A 13 -34.21 -36.77 21.49
C GLN A 13 -33.35 -37.58 22.49
N GLY A 14 -32.73 -36.90 23.46
CA GLY A 14 -32.01 -37.48 24.62
C GLY A 14 -31.32 -36.33 25.39
N HIS A 15 -31.76 -35.88 26.57
CA HIS A 15 -31.67 -36.49 27.93
C HIS A 15 -30.22 -36.88 28.25
N TYR A 16 -29.45 -36.19 29.10
CA TYR A 16 -29.54 -35.96 30.57
C TYR A 16 -28.85 -34.61 30.91
N ALA A 17 -29.40 -33.68 31.69
CA ALA A 17 -29.60 -33.60 33.16
C ALA A 17 -28.76 -32.44 33.74
N ALA A 18 -29.44 -31.54 34.43
CA ALA A 18 -28.88 -30.39 35.13
C ALA A 18 -28.30 -30.80 36.49
N SER A 19 -27.20 -30.18 36.90
CA SER A 19 -26.77 -30.16 38.30
C SER A 19 -26.48 -28.74 38.75
N THR A 20 -27.18 -28.41 39.82
CA THR A 20 -27.25 -27.22 40.66
C THR A 20 -25.91 -26.70 41.18
N SER A 21 -25.79 -25.37 41.24
CA SER A 21 -24.79 -24.62 42.00
C SER A 21 -24.85 -24.91 43.51
N PRO A 22 -23.76 -24.61 44.25
CA PRO A 22 -23.96 -23.68 45.35
C PRO A 22 -22.87 -22.60 45.51
N THR A 23 -23.40 -21.44 45.85
CA THR A 23 -22.83 -20.22 46.42
C THR A 23 -21.78 -20.47 47.52
N LYS A 24 -20.65 -19.73 47.48
CA LYS A 24 -19.99 -19.30 48.71
C LYS A 24 -19.43 -17.89 48.62
N ARG A 25 -19.80 -17.14 49.65
CA ARG A 25 -19.63 -15.72 49.91
C ARG A 25 -18.26 -15.44 50.56
N ARG A 26 -17.68 -14.29 50.18
CA ARG A 26 -17.13 -13.24 51.07
C ARG A 26 -15.76 -13.49 51.75
N LYS A 27 -14.78 -12.63 51.43
CA LYS A 27 -14.21 -11.70 52.44
C LYS A 27 -13.44 -10.53 51.81
N THR A 28 -13.71 -9.39 52.42
CA THR A 28 -13.21 -8.03 52.23
C THR A 28 -11.97 -7.76 53.09
N SER A 29 -11.05 -6.93 52.59
CA SER A 29 -10.26 -5.95 53.35
C SER A 29 -9.50 -5.11 52.30
N SER A 30 -9.76 -3.81 52.11
CA SER A 30 -9.21 -2.68 52.90
C SER A 30 -7.67 -2.80 53.05
N THR A 31 -6.82 -1.81 52.79
CA THR A 31 -6.93 -0.39 53.15
C THR A 31 -5.79 0.39 52.47
N ALA A 32 -6.12 1.57 51.95
CA ALA A 32 -5.41 2.85 51.96
C ALA A 32 -3.93 3.02 51.51
N SER A 33 -3.80 4.09 50.69
CA SER A 33 -2.87 5.23 50.82
C SER A 33 -1.36 5.04 50.58
N SER A 34 -0.82 5.77 49.60
CA SER A 34 -0.05 6.99 49.89
C SER A 34 0.53 7.60 48.61
N ALA A 35 0.59 8.93 48.63
CA ALA A 35 1.02 9.85 47.60
C ALA A 35 2.55 9.95 47.42
N ARG A 36 2.92 10.79 46.42
CA ARG A 36 4.20 11.48 46.14
C ARG A 36 5.16 10.75 45.18
N LYS A 37 6.06 11.40 44.42
CA LYS A 37 6.24 12.76 43.86
C LYS A 37 7.62 12.69 43.15
N LYS A 38 7.74 13.29 41.96
CA LYS A 38 8.94 13.96 41.38
C LYS A 38 10.18 13.16 40.90
N GLY A 39 10.66 13.60 39.72
CA GLY A 39 12.07 13.70 39.28
C GLY A 39 12.46 12.63 38.27
N LYS A 40 12.72 12.86 36.96
CA LYS A 40 13.48 13.87 36.19
C LYS A 40 14.97 13.98 36.55
N LYS A 41 15.81 13.19 35.85
CA LYS A 41 17.18 13.48 35.34
C LYS A 41 17.44 12.47 34.20
N ARG A 42 17.47 12.84 32.90
CA ARG A 42 18.57 13.40 32.08
C ARG A 42 19.92 12.71 32.34
N ALA A 43 20.31 11.82 31.44
CA ALA A 43 21.66 11.26 31.32
C ALA A 43 22.32 11.92 30.10
N GLU A 44 23.37 12.70 30.34
CA GLU A 44 24.33 13.16 29.34
C GLU A 44 25.41 12.09 29.22
N ALA A 45 25.67 11.64 27.99
CA ALA A 45 26.80 10.78 27.68
C ALA A 45 27.99 11.67 27.34
N GLN A 46 29.04 11.59 28.14
CA GLN A 46 30.35 12.14 27.88
C GLN A 46 31.05 11.25 26.83
N TYR A 47 31.47 11.85 25.72
CA TYR A 47 32.46 11.29 24.80
C TYR A 47 33.84 11.70 25.32
N GLU A 48 34.70 10.73 25.62
CA GLU A 48 36.12 10.98 25.78
C GLU A 48 36.80 10.96 24.41
N GLU A 49 37.53 12.03 24.12
CA GLU A 49 38.62 12.07 23.15
C GLU A 49 39.72 11.11 23.63
N ASP A 50 40.16 10.20 22.76
CA ASP A 50 41.48 9.62 22.91
C ASP A 50 42.29 9.82 21.63
N SER A 51 43.49 10.33 21.87
CA SER A 51 44.40 10.99 20.97
C SER A 51 45.54 10.04 20.69
N MET A 52 45.63 9.49 19.48
CA MET A 52 46.88 8.90 18.98
C MET A 52 47.07 9.26 17.50
N GLY A 53 47.81 10.34 17.27
CA GLY A 53 48.24 10.79 15.95
C GLY A 53 49.45 10.00 15.44
N LEU A 54 49.35 9.51 14.21
CA LEU A 54 50.49 9.13 13.37
C LEU A 54 50.32 9.80 12.00
N PRO A 55 51.38 10.45 11.45
CA PRO A 55 51.27 11.17 10.19
C PRO A 55 51.34 10.21 9.00
N VAL A 56 50.27 10.18 8.20
CA VAL A 56 50.24 9.50 6.89
C VAL A 56 50.64 10.52 5.81
N PRO A 57 51.52 10.18 4.84
CA PRO A 57 51.87 11.09 3.75
C PRO A 57 50.69 11.29 2.80
N THR A 58 50.18 12.52 2.73
CA THR A 58 49.10 12.92 1.82
C THR A 58 49.63 13.02 0.38
N LEU A 59 49.31 12.03 -0.47
CA LEU A 59 49.43 12.16 -1.92
C LEU A 59 48.26 13.02 -2.43
N ALA A 60 48.57 14.16 -3.05
CA ALA A 60 47.58 15.04 -3.65
C ALA A 60 46.86 14.34 -4.82
N PRO A 61 45.52 14.41 -4.92
CA PRO A 61 44.80 13.91 -6.08
C PRO A 61 45.03 14.84 -7.30
N PRO A 62 45.05 14.30 -8.52
CA PRO A 62 45.20 15.10 -9.74
C PRO A 62 43.95 15.98 -9.98
N PRO A 63 44.11 17.13 -10.68
CA PRO A 63 43.00 18.04 -10.94
C PRO A 63 41.93 17.39 -11.83
N ALA A 64 40.68 17.47 -11.38
CA ALA A 64 39.53 16.98 -12.13
C ALA A 64 39.34 17.81 -13.43
N PRO A 65 38.94 17.17 -14.55
CA PRO A 65 38.67 17.88 -15.79
C PRO A 65 37.48 18.84 -15.61
N ALA A 66 37.61 20.04 -16.16
CA ALA A 66 36.59 21.08 -16.10
C ALA A 66 35.30 20.60 -16.77
N THR A 67 34.30 20.26 -15.96
CA THR A 67 32.94 19.98 -16.40
C THR A 67 32.32 21.27 -16.94
N GLN A 68 32.08 21.34 -18.25
CA GLN A 68 31.32 22.46 -18.80
C GLN A 68 29.88 22.42 -18.23
N PRO A 69 29.33 23.57 -17.79
CA PRO A 69 27.97 23.61 -17.27
C PRO A 69 26.99 23.23 -18.36
N ILE A 70 26.27 22.13 -18.17
CA ILE A 70 25.14 21.74 -19.00
C ILE A 70 24.14 22.90 -18.94
N PRO A 71 23.72 23.47 -20.10
CA PRO A 71 22.77 24.57 -20.11
C PRO A 71 21.49 24.13 -19.42
N VAL A 72 21.19 24.78 -18.29
CA VAL A 72 19.95 24.60 -17.54
C VAL A 72 18.85 25.20 -18.41
N ILE A 73 18.19 24.36 -19.19
CA ILE A 73 16.94 24.73 -19.87
C ILE A 73 15.92 24.96 -18.75
N ALA A 74 15.67 26.23 -18.43
CA ALA A 74 14.63 26.59 -17.48
C ALA A 74 13.28 26.08 -18.03
N PRO A 75 12.49 25.33 -17.25
CA PRO A 75 11.18 24.90 -17.69
C PRO A 75 10.33 26.13 -17.99
N GLN A 76 9.64 26.09 -19.14
CA GLN A 76 8.79 27.18 -19.58
C GLN A 76 7.69 27.42 -18.53
N PRO A 77 7.40 28.69 -18.15
CA PRO A 77 6.34 29.00 -17.20
C PRO A 77 5.00 28.43 -17.68
N LEU A 78 4.27 27.79 -16.78
CA LEU A 78 2.94 27.26 -17.08
C LEU A 78 1.95 28.43 -17.24
N ASP A 79 1.21 28.48 -18.34
CA ASP A 79 0.14 29.48 -18.54
C ASP A 79 -1.14 29.05 -17.79
N PRO A 80 -1.62 29.82 -16.79
CA PRO A 80 -2.83 29.49 -16.04
C PRO A 80 -4.09 29.40 -16.90
N THR A 81 -4.18 30.19 -17.97
CA THR A 81 -5.37 30.20 -18.85
C THR A 81 -5.43 28.92 -19.68
N ALA A 82 -4.29 28.52 -20.25
CA ALA A 82 -4.16 27.24 -20.93
C ALA A 82 -4.42 26.06 -19.99
N LEU A 83 -3.93 26.13 -18.74
CA LEU A 83 -4.19 25.11 -17.73
C LEU A 83 -5.69 24.95 -17.47
N ALA A 84 -6.41 26.03 -17.19
CA ALA A 84 -7.84 25.99 -16.88
C ALA A 84 -8.68 25.30 -17.97
N LEU A 85 -8.35 25.56 -19.24
CA LEU A 85 -8.98 24.86 -20.37
C LEU A 85 -8.64 23.37 -20.39
N ASP A 86 -7.38 23.04 -20.11
CA ASP A 86 -6.89 21.66 -20.13
C ASP A 86 -7.37 20.81 -18.94
N LEU A 87 -7.80 21.41 -17.82
CA LEU A 87 -8.35 20.67 -16.67
C LEU A 87 -9.58 19.82 -17.03
N ASN A 88 -10.31 20.21 -18.07
CA ASN A 88 -11.46 19.48 -18.59
C ASN A 88 -11.07 18.36 -19.58
N THR A 89 -9.79 18.25 -19.95
CA THR A 89 -9.28 17.21 -20.85
C THR A 89 -8.97 15.94 -20.05
N SER A 90 -9.64 14.83 -20.38
CA SER A 90 -9.26 13.51 -19.87
C SER A 90 -8.09 12.92 -20.66
N TYR A 91 -7.10 12.39 -19.95
CA TYR A 91 -5.93 11.69 -20.50
C TYR A 91 -6.06 10.17 -20.41
N GLU A 92 -7.21 9.65 -19.98
CA GLU A 92 -7.48 8.22 -19.97
C GLU A 92 -7.29 7.62 -21.37
N GLY A 93 -6.52 6.54 -21.47
CA GLY A 93 -6.21 5.88 -22.74
C GLY A 93 -5.27 6.64 -23.69
N ARG A 94 -4.86 7.87 -23.35
CA ARG A 94 -3.91 8.66 -24.17
C ARG A 94 -2.47 8.39 -23.81
N ILE A 95 -2.22 7.93 -22.59
CA ILE A 95 -0.89 7.68 -22.05
C ILE A 95 -0.68 6.18 -22.02
N PRO A 96 0.32 5.65 -22.75
CA PRO A 96 0.69 4.25 -22.66
C PRO A 96 1.01 3.92 -21.21
N GLN A 97 0.27 2.98 -20.62
CA GLN A 97 0.61 2.48 -19.30
C GLN A 97 1.98 1.81 -19.38
N SER A 98 2.92 2.29 -18.57
CA SER A 98 4.24 1.69 -18.47
C SER A 98 4.10 0.37 -17.72
N THR A 99 3.79 -0.72 -18.41
CA THR A 99 3.92 -2.05 -17.83
C THR A 99 5.41 -2.31 -17.64
N PRO A 100 5.92 -2.47 -16.40
CA PRO A 100 7.31 -2.79 -16.20
C PRO A 100 7.64 -4.07 -16.96
N ARG A 101 8.76 -4.06 -17.72
CA ARG A 101 9.22 -5.27 -18.39
C ARG A 101 9.65 -6.26 -17.31
N LEU A 102 8.83 -7.28 -17.09
CA LEU A 102 9.17 -8.36 -16.19
C LEU A 102 10.37 -9.14 -16.76
N PRO A 103 11.31 -9.57 -15.91
CA PRO A 103 12.37 -10.49 -16.31
C PRO A 103 11.82 -11.75 -16.97
N SER A 104 12.64 -12.38 -17.82
CA SER A 104 12.28 -13.68 -18.39
C SER A 104 12.10 -14.73 -17.29
N ARG A 105 11.11 -15.60 -17.47
CA ARG A 105 10.88 -16.75 -16.60
C ARG A 105 12.16 -17.57 -16.41
N GLN A 106 12.47 -17.90 -15.16
CA GLN A 106 13.55 -18.82 -14.85
C GLN A 106 13.23 -20.22 -15.41
N PRO A 107 14.20 -20.94 -15.99
CA PRO A 107 13.97 -22.29 -16.49
C PRO A 107 13.37 -23.19 -15.40
N ARG A 108 12.31 -23.92 -15.77
CA ARG A 108 11.74 -24.94 -14.88
C ARG A 108 12.77 -26.02 -14.60
N TRP A 109 12.80 -26.49 -13.37
CA TRP A 109 13.66 -27.59 -12.97
C TRP A 109 13.12 -28.90 -13.57
N ARG A 110 13.86 -29.49 -14.51
CA ARG A 110 13.34 -30.59 -15.35
C ARG A 110 13.34 -31.96 -14.67
N GLN A 111 14.04 -32.11 -13.55
CA GLN A 111 14.13 -33.37 -12.83
C GLN A 111 13.84 -33.10 -11.36
N PRO A 112 12.66 -33.43 -10.83
CA PRO A 112 12.36 -33.24 -9.42
C PRO A 112 13.51 -33.76 -8.57
N ALA A 113 13.96 -32.96 -7.60
CA ALA A 113 15.07 -33.38 -6.77
C ALA A 113 14.70 -34.69 -6.06
N THR A 114 15.57 -35.70 -6.14
CA THR A 114 15.34 -37.02 -5.52
C THR A 114 15.08 -36.89 -4.02
N ASN A 115 15.78 -35.95 -3.38
CA ASN A 115 15.53 -35.52 -2.01
C ASN A 115 15.06 -34.06 -2.02
N PRO A 116 14.08 -33.66 -1.18
CA PRO A 116 13.67 -32.28 -1.05
C PRO A 116 14.83 -31.33 -0.76
N ILE A 117 14.99 -30.30 -1.59
CA ILE A 117 15.94 -29.22 -1.37
C ILE A 117 15.33 -28.28 -0.33
N LEU A 118 15.81 -28.30 0.90
CA LEU A 118 15.21 -27.50 1.99
C LEU A 118 15.89 -26.13 2.19
N PHE A 119 17.12 -25.98 1.72
CA PHE A 119 17.92 -24.77 1.92
C PHE A 119 18.32 -24.12 0.60
N LYS A 120 18.39 -22.79 0.57
CA LYS A 120 18.61 -21.99 -0.64
C LYS A 120 19.98 -22.25 -1.26
N GLU A 121 21.00 -22.47 -0.44
CA GLU A 121 22.35 -22.83 -0.82
C GLU A 121 22.46 -24.16 -1.59
N HIS A 122 21.45 -25.02 -1.51
CA HIS A 122 21.38 -26.26 -2.28
C HIS A 122 20.58 -26.12 -3.58
N THR A 123 20.08 -24.93 -3.88
CA THR A 123 19.41 -24.65 -5.15
C THR A 123 20.44 -24.50 -6.28
N PRO A 124 20.04 -24.75 -7.54
CA PRO A 124 20.94 -24.58 -8.69
C PRO A 124 21.46 -23.15 -8.78
N LYS A 125 22.69 -22.98 -9.30
CA LYS A 125 23.29 -21.67 -9.51
C LYS A 125 22.38 -20.79 -10.37
N GLY A 126 22.04 -19.60 -9.88
CA GLY A 126 21.19 -18.61 -10.56
C GLY A 126 19.69 -18.76 -10.29
N TRP A 127 19.27 -19.73 -9.48
CA TRP A 127 17.86 -19.92 -9.10
C TRP A 127 17.41 -18.86 -8.07
N ASN A 128 16.15 -18.42 -8.15
CA ASN A 128 15.61 -17.35 -7.31
C ASN A 128 14.24 -17.73 -6.74
N ASP A 129 14.12 -17.66 -5.41
CA ASP A 129 12.87 -17.88 -4.65
C ASP A 129 11.85 -16.74 -4.81
N LYS A 130 12.29 -15.58 -5.29
CA LYS A 130 11.44 -14.40 -5.41
C LYS A 130 10.52 -14.41 -6.63
N GLU A 131 10.74 -15.30 -7.60
CA GLU A 131 9.92 -15.43 -8.83
C GLU A 131 9.67 -14.07 -9.53
N PRO A 132 10.74 -13.34 -9.92
CA PRO A 132 10.64 -11.94 -10.35
C PRO A 132 9.96 -11.77 -11.71
N ASP A 133 9.76 -12.87 -12.45
CA ASP A 133 9.02 -12.92 -13.72
C ASP A 133 7.50 -12.84 -13.54
N LEU A 134 7.00 -12.96 -12.31
CA LEU A 134 5.56 -12.89 -12.01
C LEU A 134 5.18 -11.51 -11.49
N HIS A 135 4.01 -11.04 -11.91
CA HIS A 135 3.44 -9.81 -11.37
C HIS A 135 2.99 -10.05 -9.91
N PRO A 136 3.32 -9.16 -8.94
CA PRO A 136 2.94 -9.31 -7.54
C PRO A 136 1.43 -9.42 -7.29
N ASP A 137 0.62 -8.83 -8.18
CA ASP A 137 -0.85 -8.93 -8.09
C ASP A 137 -1.46 -10.11 -8.84
N ASP A 138 -0.69 -10.85 -9.65
CA ASP A 138 -1.17 -12.07 -10.29
C ASP A 138 -1.07 -13.23 -9.31
N LEU A 139 -2.03 -13.29 -8.39
CA LEU A 139 -2.10 -14.32 -7.35
C LEU A 139 -2.22 -15.72 -7.96
N ASP A 140 -2.92 -15.87 -9.09
CA ASP A 140 -3.12 -17.16 -9.72
C ASP A 140 -1.83 -17.72 -10.29
N ALA A 141 -1.05 -16.89 -11.00
CA ALA A 141 0.26 -17.30 -11.48
C ALA A 141 1.22 -17.61 -10.33
N GLN A 142 1.18 -16.82 -9.24
CA GLN A 142 2.01 -17.07 -8.06
C GLN A 142 1.62 -18.36 -7.33
N ILE A 143 0.33 -18.64 -7.15
CA ILE A 143 -0.17 -19.89 -6.56
C ILE A 143 0.26 -21.08 -7.42
N ALA A 144 0.10 -20.99 -8.75
CA ALA A 144 0.52 -22.02 -9.67
C ALA A 144 2.04 -22.28 -9.59
N ARG A 145 2.85 -21.21 -9.50
CA ARG A 145 4.31 -21.33 -9.34
C ARG A 145 4.67 -21.99 -8.01
N CYS A 146 4.02 -21.64 -6.90
CA CYS A 146 4.29 -22.30 -5.62
C CYS A 146 4.03 -23.81 -5.70
N ARG A 147 2.92 -24.23 -6.32
CA ARG A 147 2.62 -25.66 -6.55
C ARG A 147 3.69 -26.34 -7.40
N GLU A 148 4.10 -25.70 -8.51
CA GLU A 148 5.19 -26.20 -9.37
C GLU A 148 6.49 -26.44 -8.58
N ARG A 149 6.88 -25.51 -7.70
CA ARG A 149 8.12 -25.63 -6.91
C ARG A 149 8.03 -26.72 -5.83
N ILE A 150 6.86 -26.86 -5.22
CA ILE A 150 6.58 -27.96 -4.29
C ILE A 150 6.70 -29.30 -5.02
N ASP A 151 6.09 -29.43 -6.20
CA ASP A 151 6.15 -30.65 -7.03
C ASP A 151 7.58 -30.96 -7.51
N ASP A 152 8.37 -29.93 -7.81
CA ASP A 152 9.78 -30.06 -8.23
C ASP A 152 10.72 -30.39 -7.04
N ASN A 153 10.20 -30.51 -5.81
CA ASN A 153 10.96 -30.73 -4.57
C ASN A 153 11.99 -29.61 -4.25
N ILE A 154 11.67 -28.36 -4.59
CA ILE A 154 12.56 -27.20 -4.38
C ILE A 154 11.98 -26.27 -3.31
N LEU A 155 12.75 -26.06 -2.24
CA LEU A 155 12.40 -25.20 -1.10
C LEU A 155 10.96 -25.42 -0.63
N THR A 156 10.54 -26.69 -0.55
CA THR A 156 9.14 -27.09 -0.36
C THR A 156 8.49 -26.34 0.79
N ARG A 157 9.15 -26.28 1.95
CA ARG A 157 8.66 -25.56 3.14
C ARG A 157 8.45 -24.06 2.88
N VAL A 158 9.33 -23.40 2.14
CA VAL A 158 9.21 -21.97 1.81
C VAL A 158 7.99 -21.73 0.92
N PHE A 159 7.82 -22.56 -0.11
CA PHE A 159 6.69 -22.44 -1.02
C PHE A 159 5.36 -22.90 -0.42
N GLU A 160 5.37 -23.82 0.53
CA GLU A 160 4.17 -24.19 1.31
C GLU A 160 3.68 -22.99 2.14
N PHE A 161 4.57 -22.30 2.85
CA PHE A 161 4.21 -21.08 3.58
C PHE A 161 3.71 -19.98 2.64
N LYS A 162 4.44 -19.70 1.55
CA LYS A 162 4.03 -18.72 0.55
C LYS A 162 2.67 -19.07 -0.07
N LEU A 163 2.43 -20.35 -0.37
CA LEU A 163 1.16 -20.82 -0.91
C LEU A 163 0.00 -20.59 0.08
N GLN A 164 0.21 -20.85 1.37
CA GLN A 164 -0.81 -20.59 2.39
C GLN A 164 -1.18 -19.10 2.46
N ASP A 165 -0.17 -18.21 2.45
CA ASP A 165 -0.39 -16.76 2.47
C ASP A 165 -1.13 -16.29 1.21
N LEU A 166 -0.71 -16.75 0.03
CA LEU A 166 -1.36 -16.42 -1.24
C LEU A 166 -2.80 -16.90 -1.30
N LEU A 167 -3.11 -18.11 -0.79
CA LEU A 167 -4.48 -18.62 -0.74
C LEU A 167 -5.35 -17.84 0.23
N LYS A 168 -4.80 -17.40 1.37
CA LYS A 168 -5.49 -16.52 2.32
C LYS A 168 -5.78 -15.16 1.70
N GLU A 169 -4.80 -14.56 1.05
CA GLU A 169 -4.98 -13.28 0.35
C GLU A 169 -5.99 -13.41 -0.80
N LYS A 170 -5.90 -14.46 -1.62
CA LYS A 170 -6.87 -14.70 -2.70
C LYS A 170 -8.30 -14.77 -2.14
N ARG A 171 -8.53 -15.51 -1.07
CA ARG A 171 -9.85 -15.57 -0.41
C ARG A 171 -10.32 -14.18 0.04
N ARG A 172 -9.45 -13.40 0.68
CA ARG A 172 -9.76 -12.03 1.09
C ARG A 172 -10.15 -11.16 -0.11
N ARG A 173 -9.39 -11.23 -1.21
CA ARG A 173 -9.69 -10.48 -2.45
C ARG A 173 -11.05 -10.88 -3.01
N ASP A 174 -11.31 -12.18 -3.10
CA ASP A 174 -12.58 -12.71 -3.62
C ASP A 174 -13.77 -12.29 -2.75
N GLU A 175 -13.64 -12.31 -1.42
CA GLU A 175 -14.66 -11.85 -0.47
C GLU A 175 -14.95 -10.36 -0.63
N MET A 176 -13.92 -9.52 -0.76
CA MET A 176 -14.09 -8.08 -0.96
C MET A 176 -14.71 -7.74 -2.31
N ILE A 177 -14.28 -8.40 -3.39
CA ILE A 177 -14.86 -8.22 -4.73
C ILE A 177 -16.34 -8.63 -4.72
N ALA A 178 -16.70 -9.71 -4.02
CA ALA A 178 -18.09 -10.16 -3.91
C ALA A 178 -19.01 -9.16 -3.20
N LEU A 179 -18.46 -8.34 -2.29
CA LEU A 179 -19.19 -7.27 -1.60
C LEU A 179 -19.23 -5.95 -2.39
N ALA A 180 -18.36 -5.78 -3.37
CA ALA A 180 -18.26 -4.56 -4.17
C ALA A 180 -19.30 -4.51 -5.30
N PRO A 181 -19.66 -3.31 -5.79
CA PRO A 181 -20.44 -3.18 -7.02
C PRO A 181 -19.82 -3.95 -8.20
N ALA A 182 -20.67 -4.55 -9.03
CA ALA A 182 -20.22 -5.33 -10.17
C ALA A 182 -19.41 -4.47 -11.16
N GLY A 183 -18.34 -5.04 -11.70
CA GLY A 183 -17.51 -4.40 -12.73
C GLY A 183 -16.36 -3.53 -12.21
N LEU A 184 -16.17 -3.42 -10.89
CA LEU A 184 -15.01 -2.73 -10.32
C LEU A 184 -13.74 -3.59 -10.43
N SER A 185 -12.61 -2.95 -10.72
CA SER A 185 -11.31 -3.61 -10.69
C SER A 185 -10.82 -3.83 -9.26
N TRP A 186 -9.93 -4.81 -9.05
CA TRP A 186 -9.35 -5.08 -7.73
C TRP A 186 -8.71 -3.83 -7.10
N ALA A 187 -7.96 -3.04 -7.89
CA ALA A 187 -7.34 -1.81 -7.41
C ALA A 187 -8.37 -0.80 -6.87
N VAL A 188 -9.53 -0.67 -7.54
CA VAL A 188 -10.61 0.20 -7.07
C VAL A 188 -11.23 -0.36 -5.78
N VAL A 189 -11.45 -1.67 -5.69
CA VAL A 189 -12.00 -2.31 -4.49
C VAL A 189 -11.10 -2.11 -3.28
N GLN A 190 -9.78 -2.32 -3.44
CA GLN A 190 -8.79 -2.07 -2.40
C GLN A 190 -8.76 -0.59 -2.01
N ARG A 191 -8.77 0.32 -3.00
CA ARG A 191 -8.79 1.76 -2.73
C ARG A 191 -10.05 2.19 -1.98
N LEU A 192 -11.21 1.63 -2.30
CA LEU A 192 -12.48 1.89 -1.62
C LEU A 192 -12.45 1.48 -0.14
N GLU A 193 -11.76 0.39 0.21
CA GLU A 193 -11.53 0.00 1.62
C GLU A 193 -10.67 1.05 2.33
N SER A 194 -9.53 1.44 1.73
CA SER A 194 -8.65 2.48 2.31
C SER A 194 -9.35 3.83 2.48
N LEU A 195 -10.18 4.23 1.51
CA LEU A 195 -10.95 5.47 1.57
C LEU A 195 -12.03 5.41 2.66
N GLN A 196 -12.65 4.25 2.89
CA GLN A 196 -13.59 4.07 4.00
C GLN A 196 -12.91 4.23 5.36
N SER A 197 -11.75 3.59 5.57
CA SER A 197 -10.98 3.79 6.80
C SER A 197 -10.51 5.24 6.97
N THR A 198 -10.12 5.90 5.87
CA THR A 198 -9.76 7.32 5.89
C THR A 198 -10.94 8.19 6.28
N LEU A 199 -12.13 7.90 5.74
CA LEU A 199 -13.36 8.63 6.06
C LEU A 199 -13.72 8.49 7.55
N GLU A 200 -13.66 7.28 8.10
CA GLU A 200 -13.90 7.01 9.52
C GLU A 200 -12.91 7.79 10.41
N TRP A 201 -11.62 7.77 10.06
CA TRP A 201 -10.59 8.52 10.78
C TRP A 201 -10.85 10.03 10.72
N LEU A 202 -11.14 10.58 9.54
CA LEU A 202 -11.44 12.01 9.38
C LEU A 202 -12.64 12.43 10.22
N GLN A 203 -13.70 11.61 10.26
CA GLN A 203 -14.88 11.85 11.09
C GLN A 203 -14.54 11.82 12.59
N SER A 204 -13.66 10.90 13.02
CA SER A 204 -13.22 10.81 14.42
C SER A 204 -12.39 12.02 14.86
N GLU A 205 -11.66 12.65 13.93
CA GLU A 205 -10.84 13.85 14.16
C GLU A 205 -11.61 15.15 13.87
N ASN A 206 -12.95 15.08 13.84
CA ASN A 206 -13.86 16.21 13.57
C ASN A 206 -13.54 16.97 12.28
N ASP A 207 -13.10 16.24 11.25
CA ASP A 207 -12.73 16.74 9.93
C ASP A 207 -11.86 18.00 9.96
N LYS A 208 -10.84 18.00 10.84
CA LYS A 208 -9.93 19.14 11.05
C LYS A 208 -9.36 19.75 9.77
N TYR A 209 -9.25 18.95 8.70
CA TYR A 209 -8.68 19.35 7.42
C TYR A 209 -9.71 19.54 6.30
N GLU A 210 -11.02 19.50 6.60
CA GLU A 210 -12.11 19.67 5.60
C GLU A 210 -12.05 18.65 4.44
N LEU A 211 -11.65 17.41 4.71
CA LEU A 211 -11.45 16.35 3.71
C LEU A 211 -12.61 15.36 3.61
N VAL A 212 -13.54 15.33 4.58
CA VAL A 212 -14.69 14.40 4.55
C VAL A 212 -15.48 14.52 3.26
N GLY A 213 -15.71 15.75 2.78
CA GLY A 213 -16.41 16.01 1.52
C GLY A 213 -15.69 15.42 0.30
N ASN A 214 -14.37 15.57 0.22
CA ASN A 214 -13.56 15.01 -0.86
C ASN A 214 -13.64 13.49 -0.87
N VAL A 215 -13.32 12.85 0.28
CA VAL A 215 -13.27 11.39 0.39
C VAL A 215 -14.63 10.77 0.10
N THR A 216 -15.71 11.37 0.61
CA THR A 216 -17.09 10.92 0.35
C THR A 216 -17.40 10.93 -1.15
N ASN A 217 -17.05 12.01 -1.85
CA ASN A 217 -17.37 12.15 -3.27
C ASN A 217 -16.46 11.29 -4.16
N ILE A 218 -15.21 11.06 -3.76
CA ILE A 218 -14.31 10.09 -4.43
C ILE A 218 -14.89 8.67 -4.32
N ILE A 219 -15.32 8.25 -3.12
CA ILE A 219 -15.99 6.95 -2.93
C ILE A 219 -17.21 6.83 -3.84
N ALA A 220 -18.04 7.87 -3.91
CA ALA A 220 -19.22 7.90 -4.78
C ALA A 220 -18.85 7.79 -6.26
N ALA A 221 -17.81 8.52 -6.71
CA ALA A 221 -17.35 8.51 -8.09
C ALA A 221 -16.80 7.15 -8.52
N TYR A 222 -16.06 6.44 -7.66
CA TYR A 222 -15.63 5.07 -7.94
C TYR A 222 -16.82 4.10 -7.98
N ARG A 223 -17.73 4.17 -7.02
CA ARG A 223 -18.90 3.27 -6.95
C ARG A 223 -19.85 3.44 -8.13
N SER A 224 -19.97 4.65 -8.66
CA SER A 224 -20.78 4.95 -9.85
C SER A 224 -20.08 4.64 -11.17
N GLY A 225 -18.76 4.36 -11.15
CA GLY A 225 -17.93 4.18 -12.32
C GLY A 225 -17.56 5.49 -13.05
N GLN A 226 -17.88 6.66 -12.48
CA GLN A 226 -17.47 7.96 -12.99
C GLN A 226 -15.97 8.19 -12.87
N LEU A 227 -15.35 7.62 -11.84
CA LEU A 227 -13.90 7.62 -11.64
C LEU A 227 -13.36 6.20 -11.84
N ARG A 228 -12.30 6.06 -12.63
CA ARG A 228 -11.58 4.80 -12.85
C ARG A 228 -10.16 4.92 -12.31
N TRP A 229 -9.66 3.81 -11.77
CA TRP A 229 -8.25 3.73 -11.39
C TRP A 229 -7.39 3.57 -12.64
N ASN A 230 -6.57 4.58 -12.94
CA ASN A 230 -5.65 4.57 -14.07
C ASN A 230 -4.25 4.86 -13.55
N GLN A 231 -3.34 3.89 -13.70
CA GLN A 231 -1.97 4.04 -13.24
C GLN A 231 -1.28 5.26 -13.88
N GLY A 232 -0.66 6.10 -13.06
CA GLY A 232 0.05 7.31 -13.49
C GLY A 232 -0.85 8.52 -13.78
N LEU A 233 -2.17 8.40 -13.61
CA LEU A 233 -3.09 9.54 -13.67
C LEU A 233 -3.59 9.90 -12.26
N VAL A 234 -3.86 11.19 -12.08
CA VAL A 234 -4.44 11.75 -10.87
C VAL A 234 -5.67 12.59 -11.19
N THR A 235 -6.50 12.81 -10.18
CA THR A 235 -7.56 13.79 -10.15
C THR A 235 -7.39 14.68 -8.92
N TYR A 236 -7.65 15.97 -9.07
CA TYR A 236 -7.61 16.94 -7.98
C TYR A 236 -9.01 17.15 -7.44
N TRP A 237 -9.12 17.27 -6.13
CA TRP A 237 -10.38 17.46 -5.43
C TRP A 237 -10.23 18.57 -4.39
N SER A 238 -11.23 19.45 -4.31
CA SER A 238 -11.32 20.42 -3.23
C SER A 238 -12.74 20.65 -2.77
N ARG A 239 -12.96 20.66 -1.45
CA ARG A 239 -14.26 20.93 -0.81
C ARG A 239 -15.42 20.10 -1.40
N GLY A 240 -15.14 18.84 -1.72
CA GLY A 240 -16.08 17.89 -2.33
C GLY A 240 -16.20 17.97 -3.85
N ALA A 241 -15.56 18.91 -4.53
CA ALA A 241 -15.64 19.02 -5.99
C ALA A 241 -14.41 18.40 -6.66
N GLN A 242 -14.63 17.65 -7.74
CA GLN A 242 -13.56 17.25 -8.65
C GLN A 242 -13.15 18.47 -9.49
N LEU A 243 -11.87 18.81 -9.48
CA LEU A 243 -11.32 19.99 -10.15
C LEU A 243 -10.78 19.70 -11.55
N CYS A 244 -10.44 18.44 -11.84
CA CYS A 244 -9.91 18.05 -13.15
C CYS A 244 -10.30 16.63 -13.54
N GLN A 245 -10.33 16.37 -14.84
CA GLN A 245 -10.40 15.02 -15.39
C GLN A 245 -9.07 14.26 -15.15
N PRO A 246 -9.07 12.91 -15.16
CA PRO A 246 -7.85 12.13 -14.92
C PRO A 246 -6.71 12.55 -15.85
N ARG A 247 -5.57 12.93 -15.26
CA ARG A 247 -4.43 13.55 -15.96
C ARG A 247 -3.08 13.25 -15.31
N PRO A 248 -1.94 13.39 -16.02
CA PRO A 248 -0.62 13.26 -15.42
C PRO A 248 -0.40 14.23 -14.28
N PHE A 249 0.19 13.74 -13.19
CA PHE A 249 0.64 14.63 -12.13
C PHE A 249 1.81 15.49 -12.59
N ARG A 250 1.71 16.81 -12.40
CA ARG A 250 2.80 17.79 -12.64
C ARG A 250 2.88 18.73 -11.45
N TRP A 251 4.08 18.96 -10.91
CA TRP A 251 4.27 19.81 -9.72
C TRP A 251 3.86 21.27 -9.96
N ALA A 252 4.29 21.88 -11.06
CA ALA A 252 3.94 23.27 -11.36
C ALA A 252 2.42 23.46 -11.48
N GLU A 253 1.72 22.45 -12.01
CA GLU A 253 0.26 22.44 -12.08
C GLU A 253 -0.37 22.28 -10.70
N PHE A 254 0.09 21.30 -9.93
CA PHE A 254 -0.34 21.09 -8.55
C PHE A 254 -0.19 22.37 -7.74
N ASP A 255 0.95 23.07 -7.79
CA ASP A 255 1.19 24.29 -7.03
C ASP A 255 0.18 25.39 -7.38
N ILE A 256 -0.15 25.56 -8.66
CA ILE A 256 -1.13 26.54 -9.14
C ILE A 256 -2.53 26.20 -8.63
N ILE A 257 -3.00 24.97 -8.85
CA ILE A 257 -4.35 24.53 -8.46
C ILE A 257 -4.47 24.55 -6.93
N ASN A 258 -3.44 24.09 -6.22
CA ASN A 258 -3.39 24.08 -4.77
C ASN A 258 -3.44 25.50 -4.20
N ALA A 259 -2.74 26.47 -4.80
CA ALA A 259 -2.81 27.86 -4.39
C ALA A 259 -4.21 28.47 -4.62
N GLU A 260 -4.84 28.18 -5.76
CA GLU A 260 -6.19 28.67 -6.11
C GLU A 260 -7.28 28.12 -5.17
N HIS A 261 -7.14 26.86 -4.74
CA HIS A 261 -8.16 26.16 -3.96
C HIS A 261 -7.86 26.08 -2.45
N ALA A 262 -7.07 27.03 -1.92
CA ALA A 262 -6.73 27.12 -0.51
C ALA A 262 -6.12 25.81 0.04
N GLY A 263 -5.14 25.26 -0.68
CA GLY A 263 -4.51 23.95 -0.52
C GLY A 263 -4.04 23.51 0.87
N HIS A 264 -3.99 24.42 1.83
CA HIS A 264 -3.69 24.12 3.22
C HIS A 264 -4.85 23.42 3.95
N THR A 265 -6.08 23.51 3.43
CA THR A 265 -7.25 22.76 3.90
C THR A 265 -8.12 22.30 2.74
N GLY A 266 -8.73 21.14 2.89
CA GLY A 266 -9.76 20.64 1.99
C GLY A 266 -9.29 20.29 0.59
N PHE A 267 -7.99 20.09 0.35
CA PHE A 267 -7.43 19.69 -0.94
C PHE A 267 -6.95 18.23 -0.93
N TRP A 268 -7.23 17.49 -2.00
CA TRP A 268 -6.89 16.08 -2.14
C TRP A 268 -6.41 15.76 -3.56
N VAL A 269 -5.41 14.89 -3.66
CA VAL A 269 -4.94 14.31 -4.91
C VAL A 269 -5.30 12.83 -4.90
N GLU A 270 -6.16 12.39 -5.82
CA GLU A 270 -6.57 11.00 -5.95
C GLU A 270 -5.93 10.37 -7.18
N GLY A 271 -5.17 9.28 -6.98
CA GLY A 271 -4.54 8.51 -8.04
C GLY A 271 -3.26 7.84 -7.56
N ASP A 272 -2.67 7.02 -8.42
CA ASP A 272 -1.39 6.37 -8.15
C ASP A 272 -0.25 7.26 -8.65
N GLN A 273 0.56 7.79 -7.74
CA GLN A 273 1.84 8.36 -8.15
C GLN A 273 2.76 7.21 -8.54
N LEU A 274 3.11 7.11 -9.83
CA LEU A 274 4.28 6.36 -10.26
C LEU A 274 5.43 6.75 -9.33
N GLN A 275 5.88 5.81 -8.52
CA GLN A 275 7.12 5.88 -7.77
C GLN A 275 8.27 6.01 -8.77
N ASP A 276 8.47 7.20 -9.33
CA ASP A 276 9.63 7.44 -10.17
C ASP A 276 10.84 7.41 -9.21
N SER A 277 11.73 6.45 -9.42
CA SER A 277 12.91 6.22 -8.57
C SER A 277 13.89 7.41 -8.55
N LYS A 278 13.68 8.42 -9.40
CA LYS A 278 14.35 9.74 -9.33
C LYS A 278 13.95 10.58 -8.11
N TRP A 279 12.88 10.24 -7.40
CA TRP A 279 12.35 11.04 -6.28
C TRP A 279 13.05 10.83 -4.92
N GLN A 280 14.06 9.97 -4.82
CA GLN A 280 14.79 9.75 -3.55
C GLN A 280 16.00 10.68 -3.34
N ASN A 281 16.49 11.38 -4.37
CA ASN A 281 17.82 12.03 -4.32
C ASN A 281 17.82 13.57 -4.48
N GLY A 282 17.03 14.32 -3.69
CA GLY A 282 17.52 15.66 -3.31
C GLY A 282 16.58 16.85 -3.17
N CYS A 283 15.25 16.71 -3.22
CA CYS A 283 14.38 17.84 -2.88
C CYS A 283 13.11 17.36 -2.17
N GLN A 284 13.13 17.35 -0.84
CA GLN A 284 11.88 17.29 -0.07
C GLN A 284 11.21 18.67 -0.13
N PRO A 285 9.98 18.79 -0.66
CA PRO A 285 9.21 20.01 -0.48
C PRO A 285 8.81 20.14 0.99
N GLN A 286 8.97 21.34 1.52
CA GLN A 286 8.57 21.68 2.88
C GLN A 286 7.05 21.53 3.02
N LYS A 287 6.65 20.68 3.98
CA LYS A 287 5.47 20.77 4.87
C LYS A 287 4.10 21.06 4.22
N ASN A 288 3.19 20.09 4.37
CA ASN A 288 1.73 20.12 4.13
C ASN A 288 1.22 19.61 2.77
N VAL A 289 1.84 18.58 2.20
CA VAL A 289 1.13 17.71 1.24
C VAL A 289 0.84 16.39 1.93
N PHE A 290 -0.43 16.19 2.33
CA PHE A 290 -0.90 14.89 2.80
C PHE A 290 -1.16 14.00 1.58
N VAL A 291 -0.11 13.42 1.02
CA VAL A 291 -0.28 12.26 0.13
C VAL A 291 -0.48 11.05 1.03
N PHE A 292 -1.74 10.70 1.31
CA PHE A 292 -2.06 9.45 2.01
C PHE A 292 -1.91 8.27 1.05
N ASN A 293 -0.67 7.84 0.86
CA ASN A 293 -0.34 6.52 0.32
C ASN A 293 -0.19 5.56 1.50
N LEU A 294 -1.30 4.95 1.92
CA LEU A 294 -1.24 3.74 2.74
C LEU A 294 -1.16 2.56 1.77
N ILE A 295 0.05 2.00 1.66
CA ILE A 295 0.33 0.70 1.02
C ILE A 295 -0.08 -0.41 1.99
#